data_AF-A0A3N5GB33-F1
#
_entry.id   AF-A0A3N5GB33-F1
#
_cell.length_a   1.000
_cell.length_b   1.000
_cell.length_c   1.000
_cell.angle_alpha   90.00
_cell.angle_beta   90.00
_cell.angle_gamma   90.00
#
_symmetry.space_group_name_H-M   'P 1'
#
loop_
_entity.id
_entity.type
_entity.pdbx_description
1 polymer ?
#
loop_
_entity_poly.entity_id
_entity_poly.type
_entity_poly.pdbx_seq_one_letter_code
_entity_poly.pdbx_strand_id
1 'polypeptide(L)'
;MDFFSPPVFPADEARTRRASVLHGLLLSIGAAILIGGGSGILFIFPEKIFTGLALLIGFGTACIGYVLMKKERLFAATIIVLSIFWLLSTFLVVISGGMRSLDVMFYLSGTVAAGLLLGTHGATIYAATTILAGLIMVLANNSGIQFPTLFAFPAGSIWLILIINLAFTVIPLNITLKLLANALARAREENLERQRTEMALRESQAALAKNEERYRLISFISTDYIFSSRVEDDGKPQTEWVAGAFESVS
;
A
#
# COMPACT_ATOMS: atom_id res chain seq x y z
N MET A 1 13.57 -21.36 -2.34
CA MET A 1 12.13 -21.06 -2.52
C MET A 1 11.50 -21.01 -1.15
N ASP A 2 11.33 -19.81 -0.58
CA ASP A 2 10.71 -19.70 0.74
C ASP A 2 9.22 -19.96 0.61
N PHE A 3 8.77 -21.10 1.14
CA PHE A 3 7.37 -21.50 1.09
C PHE A 3 6.49 -20.48 1.84
N PHE A 4 7.03 -19.86 2.89
CA PHE A 4 6.31 -18.94 3.77
C PHE A 4 6.33 -17.46 3.34
N SER A 5 6.99 -17.10 2.25
CA SER A 5 7.06 -15.71 1.80
C SER A 5 5.95 -15.41 0.76
N PRO A 6 5.29 -14.23 0.84
CA PRO A 6 4.34 -13.78 -0.19
C PRO A 6 5.07 -13.59 -1.53
N PRO A 7 4.40 -13.80 -2.68
CA PRO A 7 5.00 -13.55 -3.98
C PRO A 7 5.28 -12.06 -4.16
N VAL A 8 6.50 -11.73 -4.60
CA VAL A 8 6.94 -10.38 -4.92
C VAL A 8 6.86 -10.18 -6.43
N PHE A 9 6.21 -9.11 -6.87
CA PHE A 9 6.06 -8.73 -8.27
C PHE A 9 6.89 -7.45 -8.53
N PRO A 10 8.12 -7.56 -9.07
CA PRO A 10 9.02 -6.43 -9.24
C PRO A 10 8.46 -5.31 -10.13
N ALA A 11 7.60 -5.67 -11.10
CA ALA A 11 7.01 -4.74 -12.05
C ALA A 11 5.70 -4.08 -11.55
N ASP A 12 5.11 -4.54 -10.44
CA ASP A 12 3.81 -4.04 -9.94
C ASP A 12 3.80 -4.03 -8.40
N GLU A 13 4.13 -2.87 -7.83
CA GLU A 13 4.16 -2.65 -6.38
C GLU A 13 2.77 -2.81 -5.76
N ALA A 14 1.69 -2.52 -6.50
CA ALA A 14 0.32 -2.68 -6.02
C ALA A 14 -0.08 -4.16 -5.89
N ARG A 15 0.33 -5.01 -6.84
CA ARG A 15 0.17 -6.48 -6.72
C ARG A 15 0.98 -7.06 -5.57
N THR A 16 2.22 -6.61 -5.39
CA THR A 16 3.07 -7.04 -4.28
C THR A 16 2.45 -6.67 -2.92
N ARG A 17 1.91 -5.45 -2.80
CA ARG A 17 1.18 -5.01 -1.60
C ARG A 17 -0.03 -5.89 -1.33
N ARG A 18 -0.89 -6.11 -2.34
CA ARG A 18 -2.08 -6.97 -2.20
C ARG A 18 -1.72 -8.40 -1.79
N ALA A 19 -0.68 -8.98 -2.38
CA ALA A 19 -0.20 -10.32 -2.03
C ALA A 19 0.26 -10.41 -0.56
N SER A 20 0.96 -9.38 -0.08
CA SER A 20 1.45 -9.31 1.30
C SER A 20 0.31 -9.19 2.32
N VAL A 21 -0.70 -8.36 2.01
CA VAL A 21 -1.91 -8.21 2.83
C VAL A 21 -2.75 -9.49 2.83
N LEU A 22 -2.95 -10.11 1.65
CA LEU A 22 -3.69 -11.37 1.53
C LEU A 22 -2.98 -12.48 2.29
N HIS A 23 -1.66 -12.56 2.21
CA HIS A 23 -0.88 -13.51 2.97
C HIS A 23 -1.02 -13.28 4.49
N GLY A 24 -0.94 -12.03 4.95
CA GLY A 24 -1.19 -11.68 6.35
C GLY A 24 -2.59 -12.08 6.81
N LEU A 25 -3.61 -11.87 5.98
CA LEU A 25 -4.99 -12.30 6.25
C LEU A 25 -5.10 -13.82 6.37
N LEU A 26 -4.49 -14.57 5.43
CA LEU A 26 -4.49 -16.03 5.45
C LEU A 26 -3.76 -16.58 6.68
N LEU A 27 -2.69 -15.92 7.13
CA LEU A 27 -1.99 -16.28 8.35
C LEU A 27 -2.83 -15.98 9.60
N SER A 28 -3.56 -14.86 9.64
CA SER A 28 -4.53 -14.57 10.70
C SER A 28 -5.66 -15.60 10.72
N ILE A 29 -6.18 -16.04 9.56
CA ILE A 29 -7.17 -17.13 9.46
C ILE A 29 -6.57 -18.42 10.03
N GLY A 30 -5.35 -18.79 9.63
CA GLY A 30 -4.67 -19.98 10.13
C GLY A 30 -4.45 -19.96 11.64
N ALA A 31 -3.99 -18.83 12.18
CA ALA A 31 -3.81 -18.63 13.61
C ALA A 31 -5.15 -18.72 14.37
N ALA A 32 -6.20 -18.10 13.83
CA ALA A 32 -7.55 -18.18 14.39
C ALA A 32 -8.08 -19.62 14.42
N ILE A 33 -7.77 -20.43 13.41
CA ILE A 33 -8.15 -21.85 13.38
C ILE A 33 -7.36 -22.66 14.41
N LEU A 34 -6.07 -22.42 14.56
CA LEU A 34 -5.26 -23.12 15.56
C LEU A 34 -5.71 -22.78 16.98
N ILE A 35 -5.98 -21.50 17.26
CA ILE A 35 -6.44 -21.04 18.57
C ILE A 35 -7.88 -21.51 18.81
N GLY A 36 -8.81 -21.22 17.89
CA GLY A 36 -10.22 -21.59 18.01
C GLY A 36 -10.45 -23.10 18.01
N GLY A 37 -9.68 -23.87 17.24
CA GLY A 37 -9.74 -25.34 17.23
C GLY A 37 -9.07 -25.97 18.44
N GLY A 38 -7.90 -25.47 18.83
CA GLY A 38 -7.10 -26.02 19.92
C GLY A 38 -7.65 -25.70 21.31
N SER A 39 -7.98 -24.44 21.60
CA SER A 39 -8.52 -24.04 22.90
C SER A 39 -10.04 -23.88 22.89
N GLY A 40 -10.61 -23.41 21.77
CA GLY A 40 -12.04 -23.17 21.64
C GLY A 40 -12.87 -24.46 21.66
N ILE A 41 -12.69 -25.35 20.69
CA ILE A 41 -13.51 -26.57 20.54
C ILE A 41 -13.30 -27.58 21.68
N LEU A 42 -12.07 -27.67 22.19
CA LEU A 42 -11.72 -28.64 23.24
C LEU A 42 -12.25 -28.22 24.63
N PHE A 43 -12.30 -26.92 24.95
CA PHE A 43 -12.55 -26.46 26.32
C PHE A 43 -13.63 -25.38 26.49
N ILE A 44 -13.96 -24.60 25.45
CA ILE A 44 -14.68 -23.32 25.63
C ILE A 44 -16.03 -23.28 24.90
N PHE A 45 -16.12 -23.82 23.69
CA PHE A 45 -17.36 -23.81 22.91
C PHE A 45 -18.21 -25.07 23.21
N PRO A 46 -19.44 -24.89 23.72
CA PRO A 46 -20.32 -26.03 24.02
C PRO A 46 -20.76 -26.76 22.75
N GLU A 47 -21.01 -26.03 21.66
CA GLU A 47 -21.47 -26.59 20.38
C GLU A 47 -20.31 -26.96 19.44
N LYS A 48 -19.88 -28.22 19.52
CA LYS A 48 -18.69 -28.73 18.80
C LYS A 48 -18.90 -28.97 17.31
N ILE A 49 -20.14 -29.22 16.89
CA ILE A 49 -20.46 -29.54 15.47
C ILE A 49 -20.35 -28.28 14.60
N PHE A 50 -21.03 -27.20 15.00
CA PHE A 50 -21.07 -25.96 14.23
C PHE A 50 -19.71 -25.23 14.25
N THR A 51 -19.01 -25.24 15.39
CA THR A 51 -17.63 -24.73 15.45
C THR A 51 -16.68 -25.53 14.57
N GLY A 52 -16.75 -26.87 14.60
CA GLY A 52 -15.93 -27.73 13.75
C GLY A 52 -16.15 -27.50 12.26
N LEU A 53 -17.41 -27.38 11.83
CA LEU A 53 -17.75 -27.04 10.45
C LEU A 53 -17.22 -25.66 10.04
N ALA A 54 -17.37 -24.65 10.90
CA ALA A 54 -16.86 -23.31 10.64
C ALA A 54 -15.32 -23.30 10.49
N LEU A 55 -14.60 -24.06 11.32
CA LEU A 55 -13.15 -24.21 11.19
C LEU A 55 -12.75 -24.97 9.92
N LEU A 56 -13.50 -25.99 9.52
CA LEU A 56 -13.24 -26.73 8.29
C LEU A 56 -13.42 -25.83 7.06
N ILE A 57 -14.49 -25.04 7.04
CA ILE A 57 -14.73 -24.03 5.99
C ILE A 57 -13.63 -22.97 6.01
N GLY A 58 -13.25 -22.48 7.18
CA GLY A 58 -12.14 -21.52 7.34
C GLY A 58 -10.82 -22.09 6.83
N PHE A 59 -10.50 -23.34 7.15
CA PHE A 59 -9.30 -24.04 6.68
C PHE A 59 -9.32 -24.22 5.17
N GLY A 60 -10.44 -24.68 4.60
CA GLY A 60 -10.63 -24.77 3.16
C GLY A 60 -10.44 -23.44 2.46
N THR A 61 -10.97 -22.35 3.05
CA THR A 61 -10.82 -20.98 2.54
C THR A 61 -9.35 -20.55 2.55
N ALA A 62 -8.62 -20.84 3.65
CA ALA A 62 -7.20 -20.54 3.75
C ALA A 62 -6.38 -21.32 2.70
N CYS A 63 -6.65 -22.61 2.52
CA CYS A 63 -6.00 -23.43 1.51
C CYS A 63 -6.28 -22.94 0.09
N ILE A 64 -7.55 -22.69 -0.26
CA ILE A 64 -7.96 -22.18 -1.57
C ILE A 64 -7.30 -20.82 -1.85
N GLY A 65 -7.35 -19.91 -0.86
CA GLY A 65 -6.71 -18.60 -0.95
C GLY A 65 -5.21 -18.70 -1.17
N TYR A 66 -4.52 -19.59 -0.44
CA TYR A 66 -3.09 -19.80 -0.58
C TYR A 66 -2.72 -20.40 -1.95
N VAL A 67 -3.47 -21.39 -2.42
CA VAL A 67 -3.26 -22.00 -3.75
C VAL A 67 -3.48 -20.98 -4.87
N LEU A 68 -4.54 -20.17 -4.80
CA LEU A 68 -4.81 -19.13 -5.79
C LEU A 68 -3.75 -18.02 -5.76
N MET A 69 -3.26 -17.65 -4.58
CA MET A 69 -2.18 -16.69 -4.41
C MET A 69 -0.89 -17.18 -5.06
N LYS A 70 -0.52 -18.46 -4.87
CA LYS A 70 0.65 -19.07 -5.52
C LYS A 70 0.48 -19.22 -7.04
N LYS A 71 -0.76 -19.33 -7.54
CA LYS A 71 -1.09 -19.32 -8.97
C LYS A 71 -1.19 -17.91 -9.57
N GLU A 72 -0.73 -16.88 -8.86
CA GLU A 72 -0.75 -15.46 -9.26
C GLU A 72 -2.15 -14.87 -9.55
N ARG A 73 -3.22 -15.60 -9.20
CA ARG A 73 -4.62 -15.17 -9.36
C ARG A 73 -5.10 -14.36 -8.16
N LEU A 74 -4.38 -13.30 -7.81
CA LEU A 74 -4.58 -12.50 -6.59
C LEU A 74 -6.00 -11.97 -6.44
N PHE A 75 -6.57 -11.38 -7.50
CA PHE A 75 -7.89 -10.77 -7.43
C PHE A 75 -9.01 -11.81 -7.20
N ALA A 76 -8.92 -12.96 -7.89
CA ALA A 76 -9.85 -14.07 -7.68
C ALA A 76 -9.72 -14.65 -6.26
N ALA A 77 -8.49 -14.79 -5.76
CA ALA A 77 -8.24 -15.23 -4.39
C ALA A 77 -8.90 -14.30 -3.37
N THR A 78 -8.71 -12.99 -3.53
CA THR A 78 -9.31 -11.97 -2.65
C THR A 78 -10.83 -12.05 -2.65
N ILE A 79 -11.47 -12.09 -3.82
CA ILE A 79 -12.94 -12.15 -3.91
C ILE A 79 -13.45 -13.42 -3.24
N ILE A 80 -12.89 -14.59 -3.58
CA ILE A 80 -13.33 -15.88 -3.03
C ILE A 80 -13.18 -15.90 -1.51
N VAL A 81 -12.01 -15.48 -0.99
CA VAL A 81 -11.76 -15.47 0.46
C VAL A 81 -12.71 -14.53 1.18
N LEU A 82 -12.91 -13.31 0.67
CA LEU A 82 -13.82 -12.34 1.29
C LEU A 82 -15.29 -12.77 1.21
N SER A 83 -15.72 -13.35 0.09
CA SER A 83 -17.10 -13.84 -0.07
C SER A 83 -17.39 -15.02 0.84
N ILE A 84 -16.48 -16.00 0.94
CA ILE A 84 -16.66 -17.13 1.86
C ILE A 84 -16.62 -16.64 3.31
N PHE A 85 -15.69 -15.75 3.64
CA PHE A 85 -15.61 -15.17 4.97
C PHE A 85 -16.89 -14.43 5.35
N TRP A 86 -17.43 -13.60 4.44
CA TRP A 86 -18.70 -12.92 4.66
C TRP A 86 -19.85 -13.89 4.89
N LEU A 87 -20.02 -14.88 4.01
CA LEU A 87 -21.07 -15.90 4.13
C LEU A 87 -20.97 -16.68 5.44
N LEU A 88 -19.75 -17.08 5.83
CA LEU A 88 -19.49 -17.79 7.07
C LEU A 88 -19.83 -16.91 8.27
N SER A 89 -19.41 -15.64 8.26
CA SER A 89 -19.73 -14.69 9.34
C SER A 89 -21.23 -14.46 9.47
N THR A 90 -21.95 -14.30 8.35
CA THR A 90 -23.41 -14.15 8.35
C THR A 90 -24.11 -15.38 8.86
N PHE A 91 -23.67 -16.56 8.44
CA PHE A 91 -24.21 -17.83 8.92
C PHE A 91 -24.03 -17.94 10.45
N LEU A 92 -22.84 -17.68 10.97
CA LEU A 92 -22.55 -17.67 12.41
C LEU A 92 -23.43 -16.68 13.17
N VAL A 93 -23.53 -15.43 12.69
CA VAL A 93 -24.39 -14.40 13.30
C VAL A 93 -25.84 -14.88 13.38
N VAL A 94 -26.39 -15.45 12.31
CA VAL A 94 -27.78 -15.95 12.28
C VAL A 94 -28.02 -17.05 13.29
N ILE A 95 -27.08 -17.99 13.47
CA ILE A 95 -27.23 -19.13 14.38
C ILE A 95 -26.81 -18.85 15.83
N SER A 96 -26.22 -17.68 16.08
CA SER A 96 -25.75 -17.21 17.38
C SER A 96 -26.69 -16.19 18.04
N GLY A 97 -27.94 -16.07 17.58
CA GLY A 97 -28.91 -15.10 18.09
C GLY A 97 -28.97 -13.78 17.30
N GLY A 98 -28.51 -13.78 16.06
CA GLY A 98 -28.57 -12.64 15.15
C GLY A 98 -27.64 -11.50 15.57
N MET A 99 -28.12 -10.25 15.43
CA MET A 99 -27.35 -9.03 15.70
C MET A 99 -26.99 -8.79 17.18
N ARG A 100 -27.48 -9.64 18.09
CA ARG A 100 -27.12 -9.60 19.53
C ARG A 100 -25.87 -10.42 19.85
N SER A 101 -25.39 -11.20 18.89
CA SER A 101 -24.19 -12.03 19.04
C SER A 101 -22.90 -11.23 18.91
N LEU A 102 -21.81 -11.75 19.47
CA LEU A 102 -20.48 -11.16 19.32
C LEU A 102 -19.84 -11.45 17.95
N ASP A 103 -20.39 -12.39 17.19
CA ASP A 103 -19.93 -12.74 15.85
C ASP A 103 -20.10 -11.59 14.85
N VAL A 104 -20.95 -10.60 15.16
CA VAL A 104 -21.10 -9.36 14.39
C VAL A 104 -19.77 -8.61 14.25
N MET A 105 -18.82 -8.79 15.18
CA MET A 105 -17.50 -8.19 15.10
C MET A 105 -16.70 -8.65 13.88
N PHE A 106 -16.95 -9.86 13.35
CA PHE A 106 -16.28 -10.34 12.15
C PHE A 106 -16.63 -9.51 10.91
N TYR A 107 -17.81 -8.88 10.88
CA TYR A 107 -18.16 -7.97 9.81
C TYR A 107 -17.25 -6.73 9.76
N LEU A 108 -16.86 -6.20 10.92
CA LEU A 108 -15.94 -5.06 11.00
C LEU A 108 -14.57 -5.45 10.46
N SER A 109 -14.02 -6.58 10.92
CA SER A 109 -12.73 -7.09 10.43
C SER A 109 -12.76 -7.42 8.94
N GLY A 110 -13.85 -8.00 8.46
CA GLY A 110 -14.06 -8.27 7.03
C GLY A 110 -14.11 -7.00 6.19
N THR A 111 -14.74 -5.95 6.70
CA THR A 111 -14.80 -4.63 6.04
C THR A 111 -13.41 -4.01 5.92
N VAL A 112 -12.62 -4.07 6.99
CA VAL A 112 -11.23 -3.61 6.98
C VAL A 112 -10.41 -4.42 5.97
N ALA A 113 -10.50 -5.75 6.00
CA ALA A 113 -9.80 -6.61 5.05
C ALA A 113 -10.20 -6.32 3.59
N ALA A 114 -11.48 -6.10 3.32
CA ALA A 114 -11.98 -5.71 2.01
C ALA A 114 -11.39 -4.38 1.55
N GLY A 115 -11.30 -3.39 2.43
CA GLY A 115 -10.66 -2.10 2.13
C GLY A 115 -9.18 -2.21 1.80
N LEU A 116 -8.45 -3.03 2.55
CA LEU A 116 -7.01 -3.23 2.32
C LEU A 116 -6.71 -4.01 1.03
N LEU A 117 -7.57 -4.97 0.68
CA LEU A 117 -7.34 -5.85 -0.49
C LEU A 117 -7.93 -5.30 -1.79
N LEU A 118 -9.18 -4.83 -1.75
CA LEU A 118 -9.95 -4.37 -2.91
C LEU A 118 -9.96 -2.83 -3.03
N GLY A 119 -9.48 -2.10 -2.02
CA GLY A 119 -9.50 -0.64 -1.98
C GLY A 119 -10.81 -0.07 -1.44
N THR A 120 -10.97 1.25 -1.52
CA THR A 120 -12.12 1.98 -0.94
C THR A 120 -13.46 1.47 -1.45
N HIS A 121 -13.59 1.22 -2.76
CA HIS A 121 -14.83 0.70 -3.34
C HIS A 121 -15.18 -0.71 -2.83
N GLY A 122 -14.18 -1.56 -2.60
CA GLY A 122 -14.41 -2.88 -2.02
C GLY A 122 -14.90 -2.81 -0.58
N ALA A 123 -14.31 -1.92 0.23
CA ALA A 123 -14.78 -1.67 1.59
C ALA A 123 -16.22 -1.13 1.62
N THR A 124 -16.56 -0.17 0.76
CA THR A 124 -17.92 0.40 0.75
C THR A 124 -18.96 -0.62 0.33
N ILE A 125 -18.68 -1.45 -0.68
CA ILE A 125 -19.57 -2.54 -1.09
C ILE A 125 -19.73 -3.55 0.05
N TYR A 126 -18.63 -3.98 0.66
CA TYR A 126 -18.67 -4.96 1.76
C TYR A 126 -19.44 -4.42 2.98
N ALA A 127 -19.22 -3.15 3.33
CA ALA A 127 -19.95 -2.46 4.39
C ALA A 127 -21.43 -2.33 4.05
N ALA A 128 -21.78 -1.94 2.83
CA ALA A 128 -23.18 -1.83 2.40
C ALA A 128 -23.90 -3.17 2.48
N THR A 129 -23.31 -4.26 1.99
CA THR A 129 -23.89 -5.61 2.07
C THR A 129 -24.04 -6.07 3.52
N THR A 130 -23.08 -5.74 4.38
CA THR A 130 -23.14 -6.03 5.82
C THR A 130 -24.26 -5.26 6.51
N ILE A 131 -24.35 -3.95 6.28
CA ILE A 131 -25.40 -3.10 6.86
C ILE A 131 -26.76 -3.59 6.41
N LEU A 132 -26.90 -3.95 5.14
CA LEU A 132 -28.14 -4.50 4.58
C LEU A 132 -28.50 -5.85 5.22
N ALA A 133 -27.54 -6.76 5.39
CA ALA A 133 -27.77 -8.02 6.09
C ALA A 133 -28.17 -7.81 7.56
N GLY A 134 -27.50 -6.90 8.27
CA GLY A 134 -27.85 -6.54 9.64
C GLY A 134 -29.25 -5.92 9.75
N LEU A 135 -29.61 -5.03 8.81
CA LEU A 135 -30.95 -4.44 8.74
C LEU A 135 -32.03 -5.50 8.50
N ILE A 136 -31.80 -6.42 7.56
CA ILE A 136 -32.72 -7.55 7.32
C ILE A 136 -32.91 -8.37 8.60
N MET A 137 -31.83 -8.66 9.33
CA MET A 137 -31.92 -9.41 10.58
C MET A 137 -32.69 -8.64 11.66
N VAL A 138 -32.48 -7.34 11.80
CA VAL A 138 -33.21 -6.51 12.77
C VAL A 138 -34.70 -6.45 12.43
N LEU A 139 -35.05 -6.24 11.16
CA LEU A 139 -36.44 -6.23 10.71
C LEU A 139 -37.10 -7.60 10.94
N ALA A 140 -36.41 -8.69 10.60
CA ALA A 140 -36.90 -10.05 10.86
C ALA A 140 -37.17 -10.29 12.35
N ASN A 141 -36.24 -9.88 13.22
CA ASN A 141 -36.41 -10.00 14.67
C ASN A 141 -37.59 -9.17 15.19
N ASN A 142 -37.78 -7.95 14.68
CA ASN A 142 -38.91 -7.08 15.03
C ASN A 142 -40.25 -7.62 14.51
N SER A 143 -40.26 -8.40 13.44
CA SER A 143 -41.42 -9.11 12.91
C SER A 143 -41.72 -10.43 13.62
N GLY A 144 -40.97 -10.78 14.67
CA GLY A 144 -41.18 -11.98 15.49
C GLY A 144 -40.38 -13.21 15.05
N ILE A 145 -39.51 -13.11 14.04
CA ILE A 145 -38.59 -14.18 13.67
C ILE A 145 -37.44 -14.21 14.68
N GLN A 146 -37.49 -15.16 15.61
CA GLN A 146 -36.42 -15.34 16.58
C GLN A 146 -35.27 -16.14 15.97
N PHE A 147 -34.06 -15.61 16.11
CA PHE A 147 -32.85 -16.33 15.72
C PHE A 147 -32.47 -17.35 16.78
N PRO A 148 -32.06 -18.57 16.39
CA PRO A 148 -31.65 -19.57 17.35
C PRO A 148 -30.37 -19.10 18.05
N THR A 149 -30.24 -19.40 19.34
CA THR A 149 -29.04 -19.12 20.15
C THR A 149 -28.29 -20.41 20.40
N LEU A 150 -27.81 -21.05 19.33
CA LEU A 150 -27.09 -22.32 19.45
C LEU A 150 -25.76 -22.13 20.19
N PHE A 151 -25.13 -20.97 20.03
CA PHE A 151 -23.92 -20.63 20.76
C PHE A 151 -24.22 -19.92 22.08
N ALA A 152 -23.98 -20.61 23.20
CA ALA A 152 -23.78 -19.94 24.47
C ALA A 152 -22.36 -19.34 24.48
N PHE A 153 -22.25 -18.04 24.79
CA PHE A 153 -20.98 -17.33 24.91
C PHE A 153 -20.63 -17.07 26.38
N PRO A 154 -20.03 -18.05 27.09
CA PRO A 154 -19.30 -17.78 28.32
C PRO A 154 -18.31 -16.63 28.14
N ALA A 155 -17.95 -15.95 29.24
CA ALA A 155 -17.01 -14.83 29.20
C ALA A 155 -15.67 -15.19 28.52
N GLY A 156 -15.20 -16.44 28.71
CA GLY A 156 -14.00 -16.94 28.03
C GLY A 156 -14.14 -17.02 26.51
N SER A 157 -15.29 -17.46 25.98
CA SER A 157 -15.55 -17.50 24.54
C SER A 157 -15.54 -16.11 23.92
N ILE A 158 -16.17 -15.15 24.61
CA ILE A 158 -16.23 -13.74 24.19
C ILE A 158 -14.82 -13.16 24.08
N TRP A 159 -13.99 -13.38 25.11
CA TRP A 159 -12.61 -12.88 25.14
C TRP A 159 -11.75 -13.50 24.03
N LEU A 160 -11.93 -14.80 23.75
CA LEU A 160 -11.24 -15.49 22.67
C LEU A 160 -11.66 -14.95 21.30
N ILE A 161 -12.96 -14.75 21.05
CA ILE A 161 -13.47 -14.15 19.81
C ILE A 161 -12.89 -12.76 19.62
N LEU A 162 -12.80 -11.95 20.68
CA LEU A 162 -12.18 -10.63 20.63
C LEU A 162 -10.71 -10.69 20.23
N ILE A 163 -9.92 -11.62 20.79
CA ILE A 163 -8.51 -11.81 20.42
C ILE A 163 -8.39 -12.17 18.94
N ILE A 164 -9.19 -13.14 18.48
CA ILE A 164 -9.20 -13.56 17.07
C ILE A 164 -9.55 -12.36 16.18
N ASN A 165 -10.58 -11.61 16.53
CA ASN A 165 -11.05 -10.47 15.75
C ASN A 165 -10.01 -9.34 15.68
N LEU A 166 -9.36 -9.05 16.81
CA LEU A 166 -8.24 -8.09 16.87
C LEU A 166 -7.08 -8.57 16.00
N ALA A 167 -6.65 -9.83 16.10
CA ALA A 167 -5.59 -10.36 15.25
C ALA A 167 -5.96 -10.29 13.76
N PHE A 168 -7.20 -10.59 13.41
CA PHE A 168 -7.72 -10.52 12.04
C PHE A 168 -7.70 -9.12 11.46
N THR A 169 -7.92 -8.11 12.31
CA THR A 169 -7.99 -6.70 11.90
C THR A 169 -6.61 -6.06 11.91
N VAL A 170 -5.86 -6.24 13.00
CA VAL A 170 -4.62 -5.53 13.29
C VAL A 170 -3.44 -6.03 12.46
N ILE A 171 -3.34 -7.35 12.21
CA ILE A 171 -2.20 -7.92 11.46
C ILE A 171 -2.17 -7.38 10.02
N PRO A 172 -3.25 -7.50 9.21
CA PRO A 172 -3.24 -6.98 7.84
C PRO A 172 -3.12 -5.45 7.79
N LEU A 173 -3.73 -4.76 8.77
CA LEU A 173 -3.65 -3.30 8.88
C LEU A 173 -2.20 -2.84 9.11
N ASN A 174 -1.49 -3.44 10.09
CA ASN A 174 -0.11 -3.09 10.40
C ASN A 174 0.84 -3.39 9.23
N ILE A 175 0.63 -4.51 8.52
CA ILE A 175 1.38 -4.81 7.29
C ILE A 175 1.18 -3.70 6.26
N THR A 176 -0.08 -3.29 6.03
CA THR A 176 -0.39 -2.25 5.06
C THR A 176 0.19 -0.89 5.46
N LEU A 177 0.08 -0.51 6.73
CA LEU A 177 0.63 0.75 7.24
C LEU A 177 2.16 0.79 7.07
N LYS A 178 2.86 -0.29 7.39
CA LYS A 178 4.32 -0.39 7.18
C LYS A 178 4.68 -0.28 5.70
N LEU A 179 3.95 -0.96 4.82
CA LEU A 179 4.19 -0.89 3.37
C LEU A 179 3.95 0.52 2.82
N LEU A 180 2.88 1.19 3.25
CA LEU A 180 2.58 2.56 2.85
C LEU A 180 3.63 3.55 3.36
N ALA A 181 4.07 3.41 4.63
CA ALA A 181 5.11 4.25 5.20
C ALA A 181 6.43 4.11 4.41
N ASN A 182 6.84 2.88 4.08
CA ASN A 182 8.03 2.63 3.30
C ASN A 182 7.92 3.16 1.87
N ALA A 183 6.77 2.97 1.21
CA ALA A 183 6.53 3.51 -0.14
C ALA A 183 6.55 5.05 -0.14
N LEU A 184 5.94 5.68 0.85
CA LEU A 184 5.94 7.14 0.99
C LEU A 184 7.36 7.69 1.26
N ALA A 185 8.15 6.99 2.09
CA ALA A 185 9.53 7.36 2.35
C ALA A 185 10.37 7.32 1.06
N ARG A 186 10.28 6.23 0.29
CA ARG A 186 10.95 6.09 -1.02
C ARG A 186 10.52 7.17 -2.01
N ALA A 187 9.22 7.42 -2.14
CA ALA A 187 8.69 8.44 -3.03
C ALA A 187 9.15 9.85 -2.65
N ARG A 188 9.33 10.14 -1.36
CA ARG A 188 9.89 11.41 -0.89
C ARG A 188 11.38 11.52 -1.21
N GLU A 189 12.14 10.46 -1.00
CA GLU A 189 13.56 10.42 -1.31
C GLU A 189 13.83 10.63 -2.80
N GLU A 190 13.10 9.92 -3.67
CA GLU A 190 13.20 10.08 -5.12
C GLU A 190 12.83 11.50 -5.58
N ASN A 191 11.79 12.11 -4.99
CA ASN A 191 11.43 13.49 -5.29
C ASN A 191 12.52 14.48 -4.86
N LEU A 192 13.15 14.25 -3.69
CA LEU A 192 14.26 15.09 -3.22
C LEU A 192 15.50 14.96 -4.11
N GLU A 193 15.81 13.74 -4.56
CA GLU A 193 16.92 13.51 -5.50
C GLU A 193 16.66 14.21 -6.84
N ARG A 194 15.46 14.05 -7.42
CA ARG A 194 15.06 14.75 -8.65
C ARG A 194 15.19 16.27 -8.51
N GLN A 195 14.73 16.85 -7.41
CA GLN A 195 14.86 18.27 -7.14
C GLN A 195 16.33 18.71 -7.08
N ARG A 196 17.21 17.91 -6.45
CA ARG A 196 18.65 18.21 -6.40
C ARG A 196 19.29 18.19 -7.79
N THR A 197 18.96 17.18 -8.60
CA THR A 197 19.47 17.08 -9.98
C THR A 197 18.99 18.25 -10.83
N GLU A 198 17.72 18.66 -10.71
CA GLU A 198 17.18 19.83 -11.41
C GLU A 198 17.87 21.13 -10.98
N MET A 199 18.12 21.32 -9.68
CA MET A 199 18.85 22.49 -9.19
C MET A 199 20.29 22.53 -9.71
N ALA A 200 21.02 21.42 -9.63
CA ALA A 200 22.39 21.32 -10.12
C ALA A 200 22.48 21.58 -11.64
N LEU A 201 21.49 21.09 -12.40
CA LEU A 201 21.42 21.35 -13.85
C LEU A 201 21.19 22.84 -14.13
N ARG A 202 20.27 23.49 -13.40
CA ARG A 202 20.01 24.94 -13.54
C ARG A 202 21.25 25.77 -13.20
N GLU A 203 21.98 25.41 -12.13
CA GLU A 203 23.22 26.09 -11.75
C GLU A 203 24.30 25.93 -12.83
N SER A 204 24.46 24.73 -13.37
CA SER A 204 25.40 24.47 -14.48
C SER A 204 25.05 25.27 -15.73
N GLN A 205 23.77 25.32 -16.10
CA GLN A 205 23.29 26.13 -17.24
C GLN A 205 23.54 27.62 -17.03
N ALA A 206 23.27 28.15 -15.83
CA ALA A 206 23.52 29.55 -15.50
C ALA A 206 25.03 29.88 -15.54
N ALA A 207 25.88 28.98 -15.05
CA ALA A 207 27.33 29.13 -15.12
C ALA A 207 27.85 29.11 -16.57
N LEU A 208 27.29 28.23 -17.42
CA LEU A 208 27.61 28.17 -18.85
C LEU A 208 27.21 29.45 -19.57
N ALA A 209 25.98 29.95 -19.35
CA ALA A 209 25.51 31.19 -19.95
C ALA A 209 26.38 32.39 -19.56
N LYS A 210 26.78 32.48 -18.29
CA LYS A 210 27.70 33.52 -17.81
C LYS A 210 29.09 33.42 -18.44
N ASN A 211 29.60 32.20 -18.62
CA ASN A 211 30.88 31.98 -19.29
C ASN A 211 30.80 32.37 -20.77
N GLU A 212 29.73 32.00 -21.47
CA GLU A 212 29.49 32.36 -22.88
C GLU A 212 29.45 33.88 -23.07
N GLU A 213 28.71 34.60 -22.21
CA GLU A 213 28.65 36.06 -22.24
C GLU A 213 30.03 36.70 -22.01
N ARG A 214 30.81 36.16 -21.06
CA ARG A 214 32.17 36.61 -20.80
C ARG A 214 33.10 36.40 -22.01
N TYR A 215 33.02 35.25 -22.67
CA TYR A 215 33.80 34.97 -23.87
C TYR A 215 33.41 35.88 -25.03
N ARG A 216 32.11 36.12 -25.22
CA ARG A 216 31.60 37.05 -26.25
C ARG A 216 32.15 38.47 -26.04
N LEU A 217 32.17 38.97 -24.81
CA LEU A 217 32.69 40.30 -24.48
C LEU A 217 34.20 40.41 -24.72
N ILE A 218 34.97 39.40 -24.30
CA ILE A 218 36.43 39.37 -24.53
C ILE A 218 36.74 39.38 -26.02
N SER A 219 36.07 38.54 -26.81
CA SER A 219 36.25 38.47 -28.27
C SER A 219 35.89 39.78 -28.97
N PHE A 220 34.85 40.47 -28.49
CA PHE A 220 34.47 41.78 -29.00
C PHE A 220 35.58 42.81 -28.75
N ILE A 221 36.07 42.92 -27.51
CA ILE A 221 37.10 43.90 -27.13
C ILE A 221 38.46 43.60 -27.77
N SER A 222 38.85 42.34 -27.91
CA SER A 222 40.16 41.98 -28.51
C SER A 222 40.29 42.35 -29.98
N THR A 223 39.16 42.41 -30.71
CA THR A 223 39.15 42.81 -32.12
C THR A 223 39.45 44.31 -32.27
N ASP A 224 39.08 45.12 -31.27
CA ASP A 224 39.34 46.56 -31.24
C ASP A 224 40.75 46.96 -30.73
N TYR A 225 41.53 46.02 -30.18
CA TYR A 225 42.82 46.31 -29.51
C TYR A 225 43.99 45.40 -29.94
N ILE A 226 44.24 45.25 -31.25
CA ILE A 226 45.48 44.63 -31.72
C ILE A 226 46.51 45.73 -32.02
N PHE A 227 47.49 45.89 -31.11
CA PHE A 227 48.69 46.68 -31.35
C PHE A 227 49.88 45.74 -31.58
N SER A 228 50.69 46.00 -32.60
CA SER A 228 52.00 45.34 -32.75
C SER A 228 53.10 46.37 -32.58
N SER A 229 53.98 46.17 -31.61
CA SER A 229 55.20 46.98 -31.48
C SER A 229 56.37 46.19 -32.07
N ARG A 230 57.00 46.73 -33.12
CA ARG A 230 58.24 46.20 -33.69
C ARG A 230 59.38 47.13 -33.24
N VAL A 231 60.44 46.54 -32.69
CA VAL A 231 61.66 47.27 -32.32
C VAL A 231 62.71 46.98 -33.40
N GLU A 232 63.22 48.03 -34.02
CA GLU A 232 64.27 47.97 -35.05
C GLU A 232 65.66 48.17 -34.40
N ASP A 233 66.74 47.76 -35.09
CA ASP A 233 68.13 47.65 -34.58
C ASP A 233 68.76 48.97 -34.04
N ASP A 234 68.08 50.13 -34.14
CA ASP A 234 68.49 51.43 -33.53
C ASP A 234 67.83 51.71 -32.16
N GLY A 235 67.12 50.74 -31.57
CA GLY A 235 66.62 50.83 -30.19
C GLY A 235 65.49 51.85 -29.94
N LYS A 236 64.89 52.42 -30.99
CA LYS A 236 63.74 53.34 -30.89
C LYS A 236 62.42 52.62 -31.15
N PRO A 237 61.43 52.71 -30.25
CA PRO A 237 60.13 52.07 -30.46
C PRO A 237 59.28 52.86 -31.48
N GLN A 238 58.80 52.18 -32.53
CA GLN A 238 57.75 52.69 -33.42
C GLN A 238 56.46 51.91 -33.17
N THR A 239 55.38 52.62 -32.88
CA THR A 239 54.05 52.03 -32.64
C THR A 239 53.26 52.05 -33.94
N GLU A 240 52.94 50.88 -34.49
CA GLU A 240 52.14 50.73 -35.71
C GLU A 240 50.74 50.21 -35.33
N TRP A 241 49.70 50.99 -35.65
CA TRP A 241 48.31 50.63 -35.38
C TRP A 241 47.81 49.69 -36.48
N VAL A 242 47.37 48.48 -36.11
CA VAL A 242 46.87 47.48 -37.06
C VAL A 242 45.43 47.08 -36.68
N ALA A 243 44.46 47.96 -36.95
CA ALA A 243 43.05 47.67 -37.33
C ALA A 243 42.17 48.92 -37.17
N GLY A 244 41.28 49.17 -38.14
CA GLY A 244 40.40 50.34 -38.21
C GLY A 244 38.96 50.08 -37.77
N ALA A 245 38.27 51.16 -37.40
CA ALA A 245 36.81 51.42 -37.47
C ALA A 245 36.37 52.71 -36.73
N PHE A 246 37.28 53.62 -36.33
CA PHE A 246 36.92 54.91 -35.71
C PHE A 246 37.48 56.13 -36.48
N GLU A 247 37.29 56.15 -37.79
CA GLU A 247 37.54 57.36 -38.61
C GLU A 247 36.31 58.25 -38.81
N SER A 248 35.18 57.98 -38.15
CA SER A 248 33.97 58.80 -38.30
C SER A 248 33.27 59.12 -36.99
N VAL A 249 33.95 59.86 -36.11
CA VAL A 249 33.26 60.82 -35.23
C VAL A 249 34.13 62.08 -35.18
N SER A 250 33.86 62.98 -36.12
CA SER A 250 34.23 64.41 -36.09
C SER A 250 33.00 65.23 -35.73
#